data_AF-A0A519RTD1-F1
#
_entry.id   AF-A0A519RTD1-F1
#
_cell.length_a   1.000
_cell.length_b   1.000
_cell.length_c   1.000
_cell.angle_alpha   90.00
_cell.angle_beta   90.00
_cell.angle_gamma   90.00
#
_symmetry.space_group_name_H-M   'P 1'
#
loop_
_entity.id
_entity.type
_entity.pdbx_description
1 polymer ?
#
loop_
_entity_poly.entity_id
_entity_poly.type
_entity_poly.pdbx_seq_one_letter_code
_entity_poly.pdbx_strand_id
1 'polypeptide(L)'
;MRYKIGLLLLCLACPGRLLAQSYEKEFGVAFAWEVKQVDEFIERFNNDESSFIQTYLKKKAAAGPPTREKMLKSLFNAKGTNWNYGEITAFIKQVSRADHPQYLNFDEANWFAKVRCQLLSHGKPAEAALKLSMLTLPDGSCKWVITDVEFLGKTDLPAGPAAARPRVHGPVPPDPRVSLNPMSYAIDFMNIDLVTKNPANIENFVSSAPDRSRSLELFIDGCLRNQFKIVRATSISYTFLQIDGWLIEVRQFNRASLNSGWLISKLVKLS
;
A
#
# COMPACT_ATOMS: atom_id res chain seq x y z
N MET A 1 -24.54 43.97 55.58
CA MET A 1 -23.80 42.72 55.29
C MET A 1 -24.20 42.24 53.90
N ARG A 2 -23.29 42.29 52.91
CA ARG A 2 -23.52 41.77 51.55
C ARG A 2 -22.68 40.50 51.38
N TYR A 3 -23.32 39.35 51.24
CA TYR A 3 -22.64 38.09 50.95
C TYR A 3 -22.28 38.02 49.47
N LYS A 4 -20.99 37.86 49.16
CA LYS A 4 -20.48 37.55 47.82
C LYS A 4 -20.66 36.05 47.57
N ILE A 5 -21.47 35.68 46.59
CA ILE A 5 -21.56 34.33 46.07
C ILE A 5 -20.38 34.13 45.11
N GLY A 6 -19.43 33.28 45.50
CA GLY A 6 -18.33 32.85 44.65
C GLY A 6 -18.81 31.75 43.71
N LEU A 7 -18.79 32.02 42.40
CA LEU A 7 -19.07 31.05 41.35
C LEU A 7 -17.85 30.13 41.19
N LEU A 8 -17.95 28.89 41.66
CA LEU A 8 -16.94 27.86 41.42
C LEU A 8 -17.13 27.31 39.99
N LEU A 9 -16.27 27.73 39.06
CA LEU A 9 -16.19 27.19 37.71
C LEU A 9 -15.58 25.79 37.78
N LEU A 10 -16.43 24.76 37.72
CA LEU A 10 -16.01 23.38 37.56
C LEU A 10 -15.54 23.19 36.11
N CYS A 11 -14.22 23.24 35.90
CA CYS A 11 -13.62 22.88 34.62
C CYS A 11 -13.93 21.41 34.31
N LEU A 12 -14.89 21.17 33.41
CA LEU A 12 -15.08 19.90 32.73
C LEU A 12 -13.79 19.58 31.96
N ALA A 13 -12.90 18.82 32.58
CA ALA A 13 -11.74 18.28 31.92
C ALA A 13 -12.21 17.30 30.84
N CYS A 14 -12.14 17.70 29.57
CA CYS A 14 -12.30 16.82 28.42
C CYS A 14 -11.23 15.70 28.49
N PRO A 15 -11.59 14.44 28.78
CA PRO A 15 -10.61 13.36 28.93
C PRO A 15 -9.90 13.02 27.61
N GLY A 16 -10.44 13.43 26.46
CA GLY A 16 -9.88 13.13 25.14
C GLY A 16 -8.51 13.78 24.84
N ARG A 17 -8.18 14.92 25.48
CA ARG A 17 -6.88 15.58 25.24
C ARG A 17 -5.72 14.91 25.97
N LEU A 18 -5.98 14.29 27.12
CA LEU A 18 -4.95 13.58 27.91
C LEU A 18 -4.50 12.28 27.24
N LEU A 19 -5.42 11.54 26.60
CA LEU A 19 -5.08 10.32 25.86
C LEU A 19 -4.25 10.62 24.60
N ALA A 20 -4.60 11.66 23.85
CA ALA A 20 -3.85 12.07 22.65
C ALA A 20 -2.42 12.55 23.00
N GLN A 21 -2.26 13.33 24.08
CA GLN A 21 -0.94 13.76 24.56
C GLN A 21 -0.10 12.61 25.13
N SER A 22 -0.73 11.66 25.82
CA SER A 22 -0.05 10.44 26.28
C SER A 22 0.42 9.59 25.10
N TYR A 23 -0.38 9.49 24.04
CA TYR A 23 -0.07 8.74 22.84
C TYR A 23 1.06 9.41 22.02
N GLU A 24 1.01 10.71 21.76
CA GLU A 24 2.13 11.46 21.13
C GLU A 24 3.44 11.35 21.92
N LYS A 25 3.35 11.38 23.26
CA LYS A 25 4.53 11.25 24.14
C LYS A 25 5.07 9.82 24.15
N GLU A 26 4.22 8.81 24.00
CA GLU A 26 4.60 7.40 23.81
C GLU A 26 5.36 7.20 22.48
N PHE A 27 4.92 7.88 21.42
CA PHE A 27 5.64 7.95 20.13
C PHE A 27 6.97 8.72 20.22
N GLY A 28 7.07 9.73 21.10
CA GLY A 28 8.28 10.53 21.25
C GLY A 28 9.46 9.83 21.95
N VAL A 29 9.19 8.78 22.73
CA VAL A 29 10.21 8.11 23.56
C VAL A 29 10.54 6.70 23.05
N ALA A 30 9.70 6.11 22.20
CA ALA A 30 9.94 4.80 21.61
C ALA A 30 9.81 4.83 20.07
N PHE A 31 10.92 4.52 19.39
CA PHE A 31 10.96 4.02 18.02
C PHE A 31 10.53 4.94 16.88
N ALA A 32 11.50 5.31 16.02
CA ALA A 32 11.28 5.32 14.57
C ALA A 32 12.60 5.50 13.82
N TRP A 33 13.28 4.41 13.46
CA TRP A 33 14.15 4.48 12.29
C TRP A 33 13.25 4.44 11.05
N GLU A 34 13.62 5.19 10.02
CA GLU A 34 12.97 5.18 8.70
C GLU A 34 12.70 3.74 8.25
N VAL A 35 11.48 3.48 7.72
CA VAL A 35 11.11 2.18 7.15
C VAL A 35 11.46 2.20 5.67
N LYS A 36 12.64 1.71 5.30
CA LYS A 36 13.23 1.99 3.98
C LYS A 36 12.58 1.19 2.85
N GLN A 37 12.20 -0.04 3.14
CA GLN A 37 11.64 -0.99 2.17
C GLN A 37 10.30 -1.53 2.67
N VAL A 38 9.45 -1.98 1.74
CA VAL A 38 8.16 -2.61 2.10
C VAL A 38 8.38 -3.94 2.83
N ASP A 39 9.48 -4.65 2.58
CA ASP A 39 9.88 -5.84 3.36
C ASP A 39 10.06 -5.48 4.84
N GLU A 40 10.79 -4.39 5.12
CA GLU A 40 10.97 -3.88 6.48
C GLU A 40 9.63 -3.47 7.12
N PHE A 41 8.68 -2.96 6.34
CA PHE A 41 7.32 -2.69 6.84
C PHE A 41 6.65 -3.99 7.33
N ILE A 42 6.67 -5.06 6.54
CA ILE A 42 6.08 -6.35 6.92
C ILE A 42 6.81 -6.98 8.10
N GLU A 43 8.14 -6.98 8.10
CA GLU A 43 8.96 -7.47 9.23
C GLU A 43 8.56 -6.79 10.55
N ARG A 44 8.43 -5.45 10.51
CA ARG A 44 8.00 -4.67 11.68
C ARG A 44 6.55 -4.95 12.05
N PHE A 45 5.65 -5.10 11.09
CA PHE A 45 4.24 -5.43 11.33
C PHE A 45 4.10 -6.80 12.03
N ASN A 46 4.89 -7.76 11.57
CA ASN A 46 4.91 -9.13 12.08
C ASN A 46 5.73 -9.27 13.36
N ASN A 47 6.47 -8.23 13.75
CA ASN A 47 7.41 -8.25 14.86
C ASN A 47 8.47 -9.37 14.70
N ASP A 48 8.99 -9.53 13.48
CA ASP A 48 9.95 -10.59 13.14
C ASP A 48 11.22 -10.44 13.96
N GLU A 49 11.49 -11.44 14.80
CA GLU A 49 12.64 -11.47 15.69
C GLU A 49 14.00 -11.52 14.99
N SER A 50 14.02 -11.98 13.75
CA SER A 50 15.21 -12.05 12.89
C SER A 50 15.48 -10.75 12.13
N SER A 51 14.50 -9.83 12.09
CA SER A 51 14.65 -8.55 11.41
C SER A 51 15.86 -7.76 11.92
N PHE A 52 16.46 -6.99 11.02
CA PHE A 52 17.60 -6.13 11.36
C PHE A 52 17.26 -5.19 12.52
N ILE A 53 16.06 -4.61 12.50
CA ILE A 53 15.60 -3.68 13.53
C ILE A 53 15.44 -4.40 14.88
N GLN A 54 14.81 -5.57 14.95
CA GLN A 54 14.70 -6.31 16.22
C GLN A 54 16.08 -6.69 16.78
N THR A 55 16.97 -7.20 15.93
CA THR A 55 18.34 -7.56 16.33
C THR A 55 19.12 -6.35 16.86
N TYR A 56 19.03 -5.21 16.18
CA TYR A 56 19.69 -3.98 16.59
C TYR A 56 19.18 -3.50 17.96
N LEU A 57 17.87 -3.58 18.18
CA LEU A 57 17.23 -3.11 19.41
C LEU A 57 17.46 -4.01 20.60
N LYS A 58 17.44 -5.33 20.40
CA LYS A 58 17.88 -6.28 21.41
C LYS A 58 19.29 -5.95 21.94
N LYS A 59 20.20 -5.48 21.07
CA LYS A 59 21.58 -5.12 21.43
C LYS A 59 21.71 -3.74 22.10
N LYS A 60 20.80 -2.80 21.81
CA LYS A 60 20.92 -1.38 22.22
C LYS A 60 19.96 -0.98 23.34
N ALA A 61 18.82 -1.65 23.47
CA ALA A 61 17.79 -1.27 24.43
C ALA A 61 18.13 -1.82 25.82
N ALA A 62 18.33 -0.91 26.78
CA ALA A 62 18.47 -1.25 28.19
C ALA A 62 17.21 -1.96 28.76
N ALA A 63 16.06 -1.80 28.11
CA ALA A 63 14.75 -2.31 28.53
C ALA A 63 14.28 -3.57 27.76
N GLY A 64 15.14 -4.21 26.96
CA GLY A 64 14.80 -5.40 26.17
C GLY A 64 14.15 -5.11 24.80
N PRO A 65 13.80 -6.16 24.02
CA PRO A 65 13.23 -6.01 22.68
C PRO A 65 11.90 -5.24 22.69
N PRO A 66 11.60 -4.44 21.65
CA PRO A 66 10.30 -3.80 21.51
C PRO A 66 9.20 -4.86 21.39
N THR A 67 8.04 -4.55 21.98
CA THR A 67 6.84 -5.35 21.84
C THR A 67 6.22 -5.16 20.45
N ARG A 68 5.44 -6.14 19.99
CA ARG A 68 4.67 -6.05 18.75
C ARG A 68 3.79 -4.80 18.70
N GLU A 69 3.15 -4.46 19.82
CA GLU A 69 2.36 -3.22 19.94
C GLU A 69 3.20 -1.98 19.60
N LYS A 70 4.42 -1.86 20.14
CA LYS A 70 5.30 -0.72 19.85
C LYS A 70 5.73 -0.69 18.39
N MET A 71 6.03 -1.86 17.81
CA MET A 71 6.39 -1.96 16.40
C MET A 71 5.23 -1.52 15.50
N LEU A 72 4.01 -2.00 15.76
CA LEU A 72 2.82 -1.61 15.02
C LEU A 72 2.50 -0.12 15.16
N LYS A 73 2.59 0.45 16.37
CA LYS A 73 2.43 1.90 16.59
C LYS A 73 3.39 2.68 15.70
N SER A 74 4.65 2.27 15.60
CA SER A 74 5.69 2.97 14.82
C SER A 74 5.40 3.05 13.31
N LEU A 75 4.54 2.16 12.78
CA LEU A 75 4.20 2.10 11.36
C LEU A 75 3.13 3.10 10.94
N PHE A 76 2.45 3.78 11.86
CA PHE A 76 1.44 4.78 11.50
C PHE A 76 2.10 6.11 11.09
N ASN A 77 1.61 6.71 10.00
CA ASN A 77 2.03 8.05 9.61
C ASN A 77 1.57 9.08 10.66
N ALA A 78 2.50 9.65 11.42
CA ALA A 78 2.19 10.58 12.51
C ALA A 78 1.87 12.01 12.02
N LYS A 79 2.23 12.37 10.78
CA LYS A 79 2.10 13.75 10.27
C LYS A 79 0.92 13.91 9.31
N GLY A 80 0.09 14.93 9.55
CA GLY A 80 -0.95 15.37 8.61
C GLY A 80 -2.11 14.39 8.43
N THR A 81 -2.26 13.41 9.33
CA THR A 81 -3.37 12.45 9.33
C THR A 81 -4.18 12.63 10.60
N ASN A 82 -5.50 12.75 10.46
CA ASN A 82 -6.40 12.81 11.62
C ASN A 82 -6.85 11.38 11.97
N TRP A 83 -6.01 10.67 12.71
CA TRP A 83 -6.28 9.30 13.09
C TRP A 83 -7.41 9.19 14.10
N ASN A 84 -8.30 8.22 13.91
CA ASN A 84 -9.16 7.74 14.98
C ASN A 84 -8.35 6.81 15.90
N TYR A 85 -7.86 7.34 17.02
CA TYR A 85 -7.06 6.58 17.98
C TYR A 85 -7.80 5.36 18.56
N GLY A 86 -9.13 5.42 18.66
CA GLY A 86 -9.94 4.27 19.09
C GLY A 86 -9.86 3.13 18.08
N GLU A 87 -9.91 3.43 16.78
CA GLU A 87 -9.76 2.45 15.71
C GLU A 87 -8.34 1.88 15.66
N ILE A 88 -7.30 2.71 15.79
CA ILE A 88 -5.92 2.24 15.85
C ILE A 88 -5.73 1.27 17.01
N THR A 89 -6.22 1.64 18.20
CA THR A 89 -6.10 0.80 19.39
C THR A 89 -6.83 -0.52 19.20
N ALA A 90 -8.04 -0.50 18.64
CA ALA A 90 -8.82 -1.70 18.34
C ALA A 90 -8.10 -2.60 17.33
N PHE A 91 -7.57 -2.01 16.26
CA PHE A 91 -6.78 -2.70 15.25
C PHE A 91 -5.54 -3.37 15.84
N ILE A 92 -4.69 -2.62 16.56
CA ILE A 92 -3.45 -3.14 17.16
C ILE A 92 -3.76 -4.26 18.14
N LYS A 93 -4.79 -4.09 18.98
CA LYS A 93 -5.24 -5.12 19.92
C LYS A 93 -5.67 -6.38 19.19
N GLN A 94 -6.44 -6.26 18.10
CA GLN A 94 -6.90 -7.41 17.32
C GLN A 94 -5.73 -8.17 16.70
N VAL A 95 -4.85 -7.50 15.96
CA VAL A 95 -3.76 -8.18 15.25
C VAL A 95 -2.70 -8.76 16.19
N SER A 96 -2.61 -8.25 17.42
CA SER A 96 -1.66 -8.69 18.46
C SER A 96 -2.24 -9.69 19.45
N ARG A 97 -3.46 -10.21 19.23
CA ARG A 97 -4.07 -11.21 20.10
C ARG A 97 -3.19 -12.45 20.23
N ALA A 98 -2.90 -12.88 21.46
CA ALA A 98 -2.03 -14.03 21.69
C ALA A 98 -2.65 -15.36 21.21
N ASP A 99 -3.99 -15.48 21.29
CA ASP A 99 -4.74 -16.65 20.87
C ASP A 99 -5.01 -16.69 19.35
N HIS A 100 -4.94 -15.54 18.69
CA HIS A 100 -5.17 -15.41 17.25
C HIS A 100 -4.40 -14.21 16.65
N PRO A 101 -3.06 -14.30 16.57
CA PRO A 101 -2.26 -13.24 15.98
C PRO A 101 -2.43 -13.22 14.46
N GLN A 102 -2.55 -12.03 13.88
CA GLN A 102 -2.70 -11.86 12.43
C GLN A 102 -1.44 -11.24 11.84
N TYR A 103 -0.95 -11.75 10.71
CA TYR A 103 0.32 -11.35 10.10
C TYR A 103 0.10 -10.94 8.65
N LEU A 104 1.02 -10.13 8.10
CA LEU A 104 1.09 -9.86 6.68
C LEU A 104 2.07 -10.83 6.02
N ASN A 105 1.82 -11.20 4.76
CA ASN A 105 2.66 -12.13 4.02
C ASN A 105 2.65 -11.80 2.53
N PHE A 106 3.81 -11.71 1.90
CA PHE A 106 3.95 -11.41 0.47
C PHE A 106 3.52 -12.56 -0.44
N ASP A 107 3.61 -13.80 0.04
CA ASP A 107 3.31 -15.00 -0.74
C ASP A 107 1.81 -15.31 -0.79
N GLU A 108 1.02 -14.64 0.04
CA GLU A 108 -0.42 -14.81 0.12
C GLU A 108 -1.17 -13.84 -0.81
N ALA A 109 -2.43 -14.16 -1.07
CA ALA A 109 -3.33 -13.29 -1.82
C ALA A 109 -3.77 -12.08 -0.98
N ASN A 110 -4.67 -11.26 -1.53
CA ASN A 110 -5.30 -10.14 -0.84
C ASN A 110 -4.35 -8.99 -0.46
N TRP A 111 -3.29 -8.81 -1.21
CA TRP A 111 -2.52 -7.57 -1.23
C TRP A 111 -2.31 -7.08 -2.67
N PHE A 112 -2.26 -5.77 -2.82
CA PHE A 112 -2.32 -5.11 -4.11
C PHE A 112 -1.32 -3.97 -4.17
N ALA A 113 -0.62 -3.85 -5.29
CA ALA A 113 0.18 -2.67 -5.59
C ALA A 113 -0.64 -1.73 -6.48
N LYS A 114 -0.66 -0.44 -6.14
CA LYS A 114 -1.11 0.62 -7.06
C LYS A 114 0.12 1.41 -7.48
N VAL A 115 0.51 1.27 -8.74
CA VAL A 115 1.70 1.88 -9.33
C VAL A 115 1.24 3.01 -10.25
N ARG A 116 1.52 4.26 -9.87
CA ARG A 116 1.34 5.40 -10.77
C ARG A 116 2.50 5.45 -11.75
N CYS A 117 2.20 5.72 -13.00
CA CYS A 117 3.15 5.73 -14.09
C CYS A 117 3.00 6.99 -14.94
N GLN A 118 4.14 7.52 -15.37
CA GLN A 118 4.17 8.43 -16.51
C GLN A 118 3.95 7.62 -17.79
N LEU A 119 2.96 8.03 -18.59
CA LEU A 119 2.54 7.38 -19.82
C LEU A 119 2.76 8.34 -21.01
N LEU A 120 3.01 7.81 -22.19
CA LEU A 120 2.77 8.51 -23.44
C LEU A 120 1.50 7.94 -24.08
N SER A 121 0.51 8.79 -24.32
CA SER A 121 -0.69 8.49 -25.11
C SER A 121 -0.58 9.19 -26.46
N HIS A 122 -0.51 8.42 -27.55
CA HIS A 122 -0.28 8.94 -28.91
C HIS A 122 0.93 9.89 -28.98
N GLY A 123 2.01 9.56 -28.25
CA GLY A 123 3.21 10.38 -28.14
C GLY A 123 3.10 11.59 -27.20
N LYS A 124 1.92 11.90 -26.65
CA LYS A 124 1.72 13.01 -25.71
C LYS A 124 1.84 12.54 -24.25
N PRO A 125 2.40 13.34 -23.34
CA PRO A 125 2.44 13.02 -21.91
C PRO A 125 1.04 12.80 -21.32
N ALA A 126 0.89 11.71 -20.58
CA ALA A 126 -0.28 11.33 -19.82
C ALA A 126 0.16 10.63 -18.50
N GLU A 127 -0.79 10.31 -17.64
CA GLU A 127 -0.54 9.56 -16.41
C GLU A 127 -1.61 8.48 -16.22
N ALA A 128 -1.22 7.33 -15.69
CA ALA A 128 -2.14 6.27 -15.31
C ALA A 128 -1.69 5.62 -14.01
N ALA A 129 -2.63 5.07 -13.24
CA ALA A 129 -2.36 4.19 -12.12
C ALA A 129 -2.76 2.77 -12.47
N LEU A 130 -1.78 1.87 -12.46
CA LEU A 130 -1.99 0.44 -12.63
C LEU A 130 -2.31 -0.16 -11.27
N LYS A 131 -3.36 -0.98 -11.18
CA LYS A 131 -3.59 -1.86 -10.03
C LYS A 131 -3.04 -3.23 -10.37
N LEU A 132 -2.20 -3.77 -9.50
CA LEU A 132 -1.57 -5.07 -9.67
C LEU A 132 -1.89 -5.98 -8.49
N SER A 133 -1.98 -7.27 -8.77
CA SER A 133 -2.06 -8.34 -7.78
C SER A 133 -1.07 -9.44 -8.12
N MET A 134 -0.72 -10.25 -7.13
CA MET A 134 0.02 -11.48 -7.34
C MET A 134 -0.88 -12.54 -8.01
N LEU A 135 -0.32 -13.27 -8.97
CA LEU A 135 -0.91 -14.44 -9.59
C LEU A 135 0.03 -15.62 -9.37
N THR A 136 -0.47 -16.66 -8.72
CA THR A 136 0.21 -17.96 -8.60
C THR A 136 -0.10 -18.80 -9.84
N LEU A 137 0.96 -19.34 -10.46
CA LEU A 137 0.90 -20.21 -11.62
C LEU A 137 0.73 -21.68 -11.20
N PRO A 138 0.33 -22.59 -12.12
CA PRO A 138 0.13 -24.00 -11.79
C PRO A 138 1.36 -24.72 -11.22
N ASP A 139 2.57 -24.21 -11.49
CA ASP A 139 3.84 -24.74 -10.97
C ASP A 139 4.23 -24.17 -9.59
N GLY A 140 3.38 -23.33 -9.00
CA GLY A 140 3.61 -22.67 -7.71
C GLY A 140 4.46 -21.41 -7.79
N SER A 141 5.00 -21.05 -8.95
CA SER A 141 5.68 -19.76 -9.13
C SER A 141 4.65 -18.62 -9.15
N CYS A 142 5.09 -17.41 -8.81
CA CYS A 142 4.21 -16.24 -8.79
C CYS A 142 4.69 -15.16 -9.78
N LYS A 143 3.80 -14.24 -10.12
CA LYS A 143 4.13 -13.01 -10.86
C LYS A 143 3.12 -11.91 -10.55
N TRP A 144 3.48 -10.66 -10.84
CA TRP A 144 2.51 -9.56 -10.82
C TRP A 144 1.72 -9.51 -12.12
N VAL A 145 0.42 -9.28 -12.01
CA VAL A 145 -0.47 -9.00 -13.14
C VAL A 145 -1.29 -7.74 -12.87
N ILE A 146 -1.54 -6.97 -13.93
CA ILE A 146 -2.40 -5.78 -13.90
C ILE A 146 -3.85 -6.25 -13.91
N THR A 147 -4.59 -5.88 -12.88
CA THR A 147 -6.02 -6.20 -12.71
C THR A 147 -6.92 -5.06 -13.16
N ASP A 148 -6.42 -3.83 -13.13
CA ASP A 148 -7.19 -2.65 -13.53
C ASP A 148 -6.25 -1.47 -13.85
N VAL A 149 -6.78 -0.48 -14.56
CA VAL A 149 -6.07 0.75 -14.92
C VAL A 149 -6.96 1.96 -14.64
N GLU A 150 -6.41 2.96 -13.98
CA GLU A 150 -7.04 4.27 -13.78
C GLU A 150 -6.27 5.30 -14.59
N PHE A 151 -6.85 5.80 -15.69
CA PHE A 151 -6.26 6.91 -16.44
C PHE A 151 -6.46 8.21 -15.67
N LEU A 152 -5.37 8.94 -15.41
CA LEU A 152 -5.38 10.12 -14.56
C LEU A 152 -5.40 11.39 -15.41
N GLY A 153 -6.22 12.36 -15.00
CA GLY A 153 -6.38 13.63 -15.70
C GLY A 153 -7.02 13.48 -17.10
N LYS A 154 -6.79 14.46 -17.97
CA LYS A 154 -7.24 14.42 -19.37
C LYS A 154 -6.27 13.56 -20.18
N THR A 155 -6.46 12.25 -20.13
CA THR A 155 -5.81 11.36 -21.10
C THR A 155 -6.65 11.35 -22.38
N ASP A 156 -6.02 11.61 -23.53
CA ASP A 156 -6.63 11.39 -24.85
C ASP A 156 -6.92 9.88 -24.97
N LEU A 157 -8.07 9.46 -24.47
CA LEU A 157 -8.58 8.10 -24.61
C LEU A 157 -9.32 8.00 -25.94
N PRO A 158 -9.23 6.86 -26.64
CA PRO A 158 -9.99 6.67 -27.88
C PRO A 158 -11.48 6.87 -27.60
N ALA A 159 -12.06 7.95 -28.15
CA ALA A 159 -13.48 8.19 -28.10
C ALA A 159 -14.17 7.04 -28.84
N GLY A 160 -14.96 6.25 -28.13
CA GLY A 160 -15.77 5.22 -28.72
C GLY A 160 -17.02 5.00 -27.89
N PRO A 161 -18.11 4.53 -28.50
CA PRO A 161 -19.37 4.35 -27.81
C PRO A 161 -19.19 3.47 -26.57
N ALA A 162 -19.90 3.80 -25.51
CA ALA A 162 -19.96 3.05 -24.25
C ALA A 162 -20.57 1.64 -24.39
N ALA A 163 -20.95 1.25 -25.62
CA ALA A 163 -21.42 -0.10 -25.92
C ALA A 163 -20.34 -1.13 -25.58
N ALA A 164 -20.80 -2.32 -25.16
CA ALA A 164 -19.97 -3.46 -24.83
C ALA A 164 -18.99 -3.75 -25.97
N ARG A 165 -17.74 -3.29 -25.84
CA ARG A 165 -16.68 -3.74 -26.73
C ARG A 165 -16.39 -5.20 -26.36
N PRO A 166 -16.26 -6.10 -27.35
CA PRO A 166 -15.78 -7.44 -27.07
C PRO A 166 -14.42 -7.37 -26.36
N ARG A 167 -14.17 -8.36 -25.49
CA ARG A 167 -12.88 -8.53 -24.80
C ARG A 167 -11.74 -8.42 -25.81
N VAL A 168 -10.75 -7.61 -25.51
CA VAL A 168 -9.53 -7.50 -26.30
C VAL A 168 -8.66 -8.67 -25.89
N HIS A 169 -8.53 -9.62 -26.81
CA HIS A 169 -7.57 -10.71 -26.68
C HIS A 169 -6.26 -10.26 -27.29
N GLY A 170 -5.21 -10.22 -26.45
CA GLY A 170 -3.85 -10.18 -26.98
C GLY A 170 -3.51 -11.47 -27.72
N PRO A 171 -2.44 -11.47 -28.53
CA PRO A 171 -1.94 -12.69 -29.13
C PRO A 171 -1.51 -13.69 -28.05
N VAL A 172 -1.44 -14.98 -28.43
CA VAL A 172 -0.80 -15.99 -27.57
C VAL A 172 0.65 -15.55 -27.32
N PRO A 173 1.08 -15.38 -26.05
CA PRO A 173 2.42 -14.91 -25.75
C PRO A 173 3.50 -15.84 -26.34
N PRO A 174 4.44 -15.33 -27.14
CA PRO A 174 5.54 -16.14 -27.67
C PRO A 174 6.54 -16.58 -26.60
N ASP A 175 6.68 -15.84 -25.49
CA ASP A 175 7.54 -16.24 -24.36
C ASP A 175 6.83 -16.01 -23.02
N PRO A 176 6.39 -17.07 -22.31
CA PRO A 176 5.69 -16.95 -21.03
C PRO A 176 6.58 -16.39 -19.89
N ARG A 177 7.91 -16.38 -20.05
CA ARG A 177 8.85 -15.87 -19.05
C ARG A 177 8.89 -14.34 -19.01
N VAL A 178 8.46 -13.68 -20.09
CA VAL A 178 8.37 -12.22 -20.17
C VAL A 178 7.17 -11.77 -19.34
N SER A 179 7.43 -11.42 -18.08
CA SER A 179 6.43 -11.05 -17.07
C SER A 179 7.02 -10.12 -16.00
N LEU A 180 6.19 -9.63 -15.08
CA LEU A 180 6.65 -8.87 -13.92
C LEU A 180 7.04 -9.81 -12.77
N ASN A 181 8.30 -9.76 -12.37
CA ASN A 181 8.87 -10.60 -11.31
C ASN A 181 8.17 -10.34 -9.96
N PRO A 182 7.88 -11.37 -9.14
CA PRO A 182 7.37 -11.21 -7.76
C PRO A 182 8.07 -10.14 -6.93
N MET A 183 9.40 -10.07 -7.01
CA MET A 183 10.25 -9.13 -6.27
C MET A 183 10.27 -7.72 -6.86
N SER A 184 9.44 -7.42 -7.87
CA SER A 184 9.39 -6.08 -8.47
C SER A 184 9.03 -4.99 -7.46
N TYR A 185 8.32 -5.36 -6.39
CA TYR A 185 8.02 -4.47 -5.27
C TYR A 185 9.28 -3.93 -4.56
N ALA A 186 10.39 -4.69 -4.56
CA ALA A 186 11.62 -4.36 -3.85
C ALA A 186 12.48 -3.31 -4.60
N ILE A 187 12.20 -3.13 -5.89
CA ILE A 187 12.89 -2.19 -6.79
C ILE A 187 11.91 -1.17 -7.40
N ASP A 188 10.81 -0.89 -6.69
CA ASP A 188 9.80 0.09 -7.07
C ASP A 188 9.28 -0.08 -8.51
N PHE A 189 9.09 -1.33 -8.95
CA PHE A 189 8.62 -1.68 -10.29
C PHE A 189 9.39 -0.97 -11.41
N MET A 190 10.72 -0.86 -11.27
CA MET A 190 11.59 -0.18 -12.26
C MET A 190 11.38 -0.65 -13.71
N ASN A 191 11.01 -1.93 -13.90
CA ASN A 191 10.78 -2.57 -15.19
C ASN A 191 9.31 -2.59 -15.64
N ILE A 192 8.44 -1.74 -15.08
CA ILE A 192 7.01 -1.69 -15.43
C ILE A 192 6.76 -1.33 -16.90
N ASP A 193 7.73 -0.69 -17.54
CA ASP A 193 7.71 -0.34 -18.96
C ASP A 193 7.75 -1.56 -19.90
N LEU A 194 8.21 -2.72 -19.42
CA LEU A 194 8.18 -3.99 -20.15
C LEU A 194 6.79 -4.33 -20.68
N VAL A 195 5.73 -3.96 -19.95
CA VAL A 195 4.33 -4.16 -20.34
C VAL A 195 4.04 -3.56 -21.72
N THR A 196 4.53 -2.34 -21.96
CA THR A 196 4.33 -1.62 -23.24
C THR A 196 5.42 -1.89 -24.27
N LYS A 197 6.62 -2.30 -23.85
CA LYS A 197 7.71 -2.66 -24.76
C LYS A 197 7.52 -4.03 -25.42
N ASN A 198 6.70 -4.90 -24.83
CA ASN A 198 6.48 -6.28 -25.29
C ASN A 198 4.99 -6.55 -25.56
N PRO A 199 4.33 -5.82 -26.48
CA PRO A 199 2.89 -5.97 -26.72
C PRO A 199 2.49 -7.38 -27.18
N ALA A 200 3.39 -8.11 -27.85
CA ALA A 200 3.18 -9.52 -28.20
C ALA A 200 3.02 -10.45 -26.99
N ASN A 201 3.52 -10.05 -25.81
CA ASN A 201 3.39 -10.78 -24.55
C ASN A 201 2.39 -10.13 -23.59
N ILE A 202 1.51 -9.22 -24.05
CA ILE A 202 0.65 -8.41 -23.16
C ILE A 202 -0.19 -9.26 -22.20
N GLU A 203 -0.66 -10.43 -22.65
CA GLU A 203 -1.45 -11.37 -21.85
C GLU A 203 -0.67 -11.95 -20.66
N ASN A 204 0.67 -11.92 -20.67
CA ASN A 204 1.47 -12.31 -19.51
C ASN A 204 1.43 -11.28 -18.37
N PHE A 205 1.08 -10.03 -18.69
CA PHE A 205 1.14 -8.88 -17.77
C PHE A 205 -0.22 -8.50 -17.19
N VAL A 206 -1.32 -9.04 -17.71
CA VAL A 206 -2.68 -8.66 -17.31
C VAL A 206 -3.43 -9.86 -16.74
N SER A 207 -4.39 -9.59 -15.86
CA SER A 207 -5.22 -10.63 -15.26
C SER A 207 -5.99 -11.40 -16.34
N SER A 208 -6.05 -12.73 -16.24
CA SER A 208 -6.86 -13.57 -17.13
C SER A 208 -8.33 -13.67 -16.71
N ALA A 209 -8.76 -12.85 -15.73
CA ALA A 209 -10.16 -12.80 -15.29
C ALA A 209 -11.12 -12.60 -16.47
N PRO A 210 -12.27 -13.30 -16.50
CA PRO A 210 -13.23 -13.20 -17.59
C PRO A 210 -13.89 -11.83 -17.68
N ASP A 211 -13.99 -11.12 -16.56
CA ASP A 211 -14.69 -9.84 -16.35
C ASP A 211 -13.73 -8.67 -16.16
N ARG A 212 -12.75 -8.53 -17.07
CA ARG A 212 -11.82 -7.39 -17.08
C ARG A 212 -12.56 -6.05 -17.13
N SER A 213 -12.02 -5.07 -16.42
CA SER A 213 -12.55 -3.70 -16.46
C SER A 213 -12.41 -3.08 -17.84
N ARG A 214 -13.31 -2.16 -18.18
CA ARG A 214 -13.25 -1.42 -19.44
C ARG A 214 -11.93 -0.67 -19.62
N SER A 215 -11.39 -0.12 -18.54
CA SER A 215 -10.12 0.62 -18.55
C SER A 215 -8.94 -0.29 -18.83
N LEU A 216 -8.92 -1.50 -18.27
CA LEU A 216 -7.90 -2.51 -18.58
C LEU A 216 -7.96 -2.91 -20.06
N GLU A 217 -9.16 -3.14 -20.60
CA GLU A 217 -9.35 -3.47 -22.02
C GLU A 217 -8.86 -2.35 -22.95
N LEU A 218 -9.14 -1.09 -22.60
CA LEU A 218 -8.61 0.07 -23.33
C LEU A 218 -7.09 0.15 -23.26
N PHE A 219 -6.52 -0.13 -22.09
CA PHE A 219 -5.08 -0.15 -21.90
C PHE A 219 -4.42 -1.22 -22.77
N ILE A 220 -4.96 -2.44 -22.79
CA ILE A 220 -4.46 -3.55 -23.62
C ILE A 220 -4.50 -3.18 -25.11
N ASP A 221 -5.64 -2.70 -25.61
CA ASP A 221 -5.78 -2.28 -27.03
C ASP A 221 -4.79 -1.16 -27.39
N GLY A 222 -4.64 -0.16 -26.51
CA GLY A 222 -3.68 0.92 -26.71
C GLY A 222 -2.22 0.44 -26.71
N CYS A 223 -1.86 -0.56 -25.90
CA CYS A 223 -0.53 -1.18 -25.93
C CYS A 223 -0.30 -1.93 -27.26
N LEU A 224 -1.27 -2.75 -27.68
CA LEU A 224 -1.19 -3.53 -28.93
C LEU A 224 -1.07 -2.64 -30.18
N ARG A 225 -1.73 -1.48 -30.16
CA ARG A 225 -1.64 -0.46 -31.24
C ARG A 225 -0.45 0.48 -31.11
N ASN A 226 0.43 0.27 -30.12
CA ASN A 226 1.55 1.15 -29.81
C ASN A 226 1.14 2.63 -29.58
N GLN A 227 -0.09 2.82 -29.06
CA GLN A 227 -0.63 4.12 -28.68
C GLN A 227 -0.26 4.49 -27.24
N PHE A 228 -0.04 3.48 -26.40
CA PHE A 228 0.38 3.65 -25.01
C PHE A 228 1.81 3.14 -24.79
N LYS A 229 2.64 3.99 -24.17
CA LYS A 229 3.99 3.64 -23.75
C LYS A 229 4.23 4.10 -22.32
N ILE A 230 4.51 3.17 -21.41
CA ILE A 230 4.91 3.50 -20.05
C ILE A 230 6.36 4.00 -20.11
N VAL A 231 6.61 5.16 -19.51
CA VAL A 231 7.94 5.76 -19.42
C VAL A 231 8.63 5.29 -18.14
N ARG A 232 7.94 5.37 -17.00
CA ARG A 232 8.44 4.97 -15.67
C ARG A 232 7.32 4.94 -14.64
N ALA A 233 7.54 4.22 -13.53
CA ALA A 233 6.79 4.41 -12.30
C ALA A 233 7.14 5.77 -11.66
N THR A 234 6.17 6.39 -11.00
CA THR A 234 6.31 7.70 -10.32
C THR A 234 6.00 7.63 -8.83
N SER A 235 5.06 6.78 -8.42
CA SER A 235 4.78 6.50 -7.02
C SER A 235 4.07 5.17 -6.86
N ILE A 236 4.20 4.57 -5.69
CA ILE A 236 3.63 3.27 -5.36
C ILE A 236 2.91 3.37 -4.03
N SER A 237 1.79 2.66 -3.94
CA SER A 237 1.10 2.41 -2.68
C SER A 237 0.69 0.95 -2.64
N TYR A 238 0.68 0.36 -1.44
CA TYR A 238 0.22 -1.00 -1.22
C TYR A 238 -1.08 -0.99 -0.44
N THR A 239 -2.00 -1.87 -0.81
CA THR A 239 -3.22 -2.13 -0.05
C THR A 239 -3.21 -3.57 0.43
N PHE A 240 -3.34 -3.76 1.74
CA PHE A 240 -3.43 -5.08 2.37
C PHE A 240 -4.87 -5.30 2.86
N LEU A 241 -5.42 -6.46 2.50
CA LEU A 241 -6.73 -6.98 2.91
C LEU A 241 -6.58 -8.33 3.64
N GLN A 242 -5.37 -8.68 4.08
CA GLN A 242 -5.06 -9.94 4.78
C GLN A 242 -5.48 -9.93 6.25
N ILE A 243 -5.83 -8.77 6.80
CA ILE A 243 -6.21 -8.61 8.20
C ILE A 243 -7.74 -8.57 8.28
N ASP A 244 -8.32 -9.43 9.12
CA ASP A 244 -9.76 -9.64 9.17
C ASP A 244 -10.52 -8.34 9.49
N GLY A 245 -11.40 -7.93 8.58
CA GLY A 245 -12.20 -6.73 8.76
C GLY A 245 -11.42 -5.43 8.64
N TRP A 246 -10.21 -5.44 8.06
CA TRP A 246 -9.39 -4.24 7.90
C TRP A 246 -8.82 -4.11 6.49
N LEU A 247 -8.84 -2.87 5.98
CA LEU A 247 -8.06 -2.43 4.84
C LEU A 247 -6.96 -1.50 5.33
N ILE A 248 -5.72 -1.84 4.98
CA ILE A 248 -4.52 -1.06 5.32
C ILE A 248 -3.92 -0.53 4.02
N GLU A 249 -3.81 0.79 3.90
CA GLU A 249 -3.07 1.42 2.81
C GLU A 249 -1.71 1.91 3.32
N VAL A 250 -0.65 1.55 2.61
CA VAL A 250 0.74 1.89 2.94
C VAL A 250 1.33 2.72 1.80
N ARG A 251 2.00 3.82 2.16
CA ARG A 251 2.68 4.73 1.22
C ARG A 251 4.06 5.08 1.73
N GLN A 252 4.94 5.46 0.82
CA GLN A 252 6.25 5.98 1.16
C GLN A 252 6.18 7.49 1.45
N PHE A 253 6.74 7.91 2.59
CA PHE A 253 6.84 9.30 3.02
C PHE A 253 8.30 9.70 3.14
N ASN A 254 8.82 10.46 2.17
CA ASN A 254 10.17 10.99 2.22
C ASN A 254 10.19 12.34 2.96
N ARG A 255 10.75 12.37 4.16
CA ARG A 255 10.88 13.58 5.00
C ARG A 255 12.00 13.42 6.03
N ALA A 256 12.59 14.55 6.42
CA ALA A 256 13.61 14.63 7.46
C ALA A 256 12.99 14.48 8.87
N SER A 257 12.45 13.30 9.17
CA SER A 257 11.95 12.93 10.50
C SER A 257 12.09 11.42 10.70
N LEU A 258 12.15 10.98 11.95
CA LEU A 258 12.22 9.57 12.33
C LEU A 258 11.05 8.71 11.79
N ASN A 259 9.82 9.22 11.88
CA ASN A 259 8.65 8.61 11.25
C ASN A 259 8.64 8.94 9.75
N SER A 260 9.39 8.19 8.95
CA SER A 260 9.50 8.32 7.49
C SER A 260 9.63 6.95 6.82
N GLY A 261 9.58 6.91 5.49
CA GLY A 261 9.61 5.68 4.72
C GLY A 261 8.21 5.08 4.51
N TRP A 262 8.10 3.76 4.43
CA TRP A 262 6.84 3.05 4.25
C TRP A 262 6.00 3.04 5.53
N LEU A 263 4.87 3.75 5.51
CA LEU A 263 4.00 3.91 6.67
C LEU A 263 2.54 3.69 6.27
N ILE A 264 1.74 3.24 7.24
CA ILE A 264 0.28 3.19 7.14
C ILE A 264 -0.20 4.62 6.92
N SER A 265 -0.78 4.87 5.75
CA SER A 265 -1.37 6.14 5.36
C SER A 265 -2.89 6.14 5.52
N LYS A 266 -3.51 4.96 5.54
CA LYS A 266 -4.96 4.81 5.71
C LYS A 266 -5.26 3.49 6.40
N LEU A 267 -6.23 3.51 7.31
CA LEU A 267 -6.79 2.34 7.96
C LEU A 267 -8.31 2.44 7.85
N VAL A 268 -8.96 1.39 7.38
CA VAL A 268 -10.43 1.34 7.25
C VAL A 268 -10.93 0.03 7.83
N LYS A 269 -11.91 0.11 8.73
CA LYS A 269 -12.64 -1.06 9.19
C LYS A 269 -13.69 -1.46 8.15
N LEU A 270 -13.65 -2.71 7.70
CA LEU A 270 -14.63 -3.30 6.79
C LEU A 270 -15.79 -3.84 7.63
N SER A 271 -17.01 -3.45 7.27
CA SER A 271 -18.27 -3.81 7.94
C SER A 271 -18.74 -5.21 7.59
#